data_AF-A0A8S2GEB6-F1
#
_entry.id   AF-A0A8S2GEB6-F1
#
_cell.length_a   1.000
_cell.length_b   1.000
_cell.length_c   1.000
_cell.angle_alpha   90.00
_cell.angle_beta   90.00
_cell.angle_gamma   90.00
#
_symmetry.space_group_name_H-M   'P 1'
#
loop_
_entity.id
_entity.type
_entity.pdbx_description
1 polymer ?
#
loop_
_entity_poly.entity_id
_entity_poly.type
_entity_poly.pdbx_seq_one_letter_code
_entity_poly.pdbx_strand_id
1 'polypeptide(L)'
;EFDQLKPTTAIDTQSFYRQELEKAIRDIRKDFQEQHNIQRAQMEERYKVKIEEIHNEMNNVAPLQERMGALNKIKEEIKMTQNDITDASKILAREKETYKGLQDKFLKMEEDLKYNREKQFGINDAVNKDLMAVQNRIQILSQEIERIETSNVTLEQEIAVYRRLIESETNRLPPPPIEPPTPEPLQVIGSELGRVFNRIIKKGPISIKECAPSGKFIILENASTDKDVDVSNWVIRRRVDGNPDIQYVIPYGLTIKRGKELKIYARNAQGYQRPPYEIINDKIDSWGMGIDMETKVYNEQNEEKAAHSQKLVFGPDTSRDLS
;
A
#
# COMPACT_ATOMS: atom_id res chain seq x y z
N GLU A 1 159.17 -2.31 -61.73
CA GLU A 1 158.57 -1.48 -62.80
C GLU A 1 157.09 -1.24 -62.44
N PHE A 2 156.60 0.00 -62.40
CA PHE A 2 156.10 0.81 -63.54
C PHE A 2 154.82 0.25 -64.19
N ASP A 3 153.72 1.00 -64.00
CA ASP A 3 152.60 1.27 -64.92
C ASP A 3 152.12 0.19 -65.90
N GLN A 4 150.84 -0.20 -65.83
CA GLN A 4 149.75 0.54 -66.51
C GLN A 4 148.32 -0.04 -66.26
N LEU A 5 147.29 0.79 -66.53
CA LEU A 5 145.88 0.46 -66.83
C LEU A 5 144.90 0.05 -65.69
N LYS A 6 144.17 1.06 -65.19
CA LYS A 6 142.70 1.01 -64.91
C LYS A 6 141.95 1.40 -66.21
N PRO A 7 140.62 1.22 -66.41
CA PRO A 7 139.51 1.06 -65.43
C PRO A 7 138.55 -0.11 -65.82
N THR A 8 137.25 -0.27 -65.46
CA THR A 8 136.22 0.53 -64.75
C THR A 8 135.09 -0.38 -64.20
N THR A 9 134.55 -0.11 -63.00
CA THR A 9 133.09 -0.12 -62.65
C THR A 9 132.92 0.15 -61.15
N ALA A 10 132.41 1.33 -60.78
CA ALA A 10 132.01 1.62 -59.40
C ALA A 10 130.50 1.36 -59.26
N ILE A 11 130.14 0.31 -58.52
CA ILE A 11 128.78 0.17 -57.98
C ILE A 11 128.73 1.05 -56.73
N ASP A 12 127.87 2.07 -56.75
CA ASP A 12 127.67 2.96 -55.60
C ASP A 12 126.93 2.23 -54.47
N THR A 13 127.72 1.69 -53.54
CA THR A 13 127.23 0.91 -52.40
C THR A 13 126.35 1.76 -51.46
N GLN A 14 126.60 3.07 -51.35
CA GLN A 14 125.81 3.95 -50.49
C GLN A 14 124.39 4.14 -51.04
N SER A 15 124.26 4.35 -52.36
CA SER A 15 122.96 4.43 -53.02
C SER A 15 122.17 3.13 -52.92
N PHE A 16 122.84 1.98 -53.06
CA PHE A 16 122.24 0.66 -52.88
C PHE A 16 121.66 0.44 -51.47
N TYR A 17 122.45 0.69 -50.41
CA TYR A 17 121.95 0.56 -49.03
C TYR A 17 120.83 1.54 -48.72
N ARG A 18 120.88 2.77 -49.26
CA ARG A 18 119.79 3.73 -49.13
C ARG A 18 118.50 3.24 -49.80
N GLN A 19 118.60 2.67 -50.99
CA GLN A 19 117.44 2.14 -51.73
C GLN A 19 116.79 0.94 -51.00
N GLU A 20 117.59 0.03 -50.45
CA GLU A 20 117.08 -1.09 -49.63
C GLU A 20 116.50 -0.62 -48.28
N LEU A 21 117.06 0.41 -47.62
CA LEU A 21 116.46 1.02 -46.43
C LEU A 21 115.12 1.72 -46.74
N GLU A 22 115.05 2.48 -47.84
CA GLU A 22 113.80 3.11 -48.28
C GLU A 22 112.76 2.08 -48.71
N LYS A 23 113.17 0.91 -49.22
CA LYS A 23 112.30 -0.23 -49.50
C LYS A 23 111.81 -0.86 -48.20
N ALA A 24 112.69 -1.22 -47.26
CA ALA A 24 112.32 -1.78 -45.96
C ALA A 24 111.37 -0.87 -45.16
N ILE A 25 111.56 0.46 -45.18
CA ILE A 25 110.66 1.42 -44.52
C ILE A 25 109.30 1.48 -45.23
N ARG A 26 109.25 1.37 -46.57
CA ARG A 26 107.98 1.29 -47.32
C ARG A 26 107.24 -0.01 -47.03
N ASP A 27 107.95 -1.13 -46.99
CA ASP A 27 107.39 -2.44 -46.68
C ASP A 27 106.85 -2.47 -45.24
N ILE A 28 107.63 -2.02 -44.24
CA ILE A 28 107.17 -1.89 -42.84
C ILE A 28 105.91 -0.99 -42.74
N ARG A 29 105.87 0.16 -43.44
CA ARG A 29 104.69 1.03 -43.44
C ARG A 29 103.47 0.35 -44.07
N LYS A 30 103.68 -0.37 -45.18
CA LYS A 30 102.63 -1.14 -45.85
C LYS A 30 102.08 -2.22 -44.92
N ASP A 31 102.97 -2.99 -44.28
CA ASP A 31 102.60 -4.04 -43.33
C ASP A 31 101.83 -3.48 -42.12
N PHE A 32 102.28 -2.36 -41.54
CA PHE A 32 101.53 -1.68 -40.46
C PHE A 32 100.16 -1.19 -40.91
N GLN A 33 100.06 -0.66 -42.14
CA GLN A 33 98.80 -0.17 -42.69
C GLN A 33 97.84 -1.32 -43.03
N GLU A 34 98.36 -2.45 -43.50
CA GLU A 34 97.63 -3.70 -43.72
C GLU A 34 97.15 -4.31 -42.40
N GLN A 35 98.01 -4.41 -41.38
CA GLN A 35 97.64 -4.84 -40.03
C GLN A 35 96.59 -3.92 -39.38
N HIS A 36 96.73 -2.61 -39.51
CA HIS A 36 95.73 -1.66 -39.01
C HIS A 36 94.38 -1.82 -39.74
N ASN A 37 94.39 -2.02 -41.05
CA ASN A 37 93.17 -2.28 -41.83
C ASN A 37 92.52 -3.62 -41.43
N ILE A 38 93.31 -4.67 -41.19
CA ILE A 38 92.83 -5.97 -40.69
C ILE A 38 92.22 -5.82 -39.29
N GLN A 39 92.90 -5.13 -38.36
CA GLN A 39 92.38 -4.91 -37.01
C GLN A 39 91.09 -4.07 -37.01
N ARG A 40 91.03 -3.02 -37.84
CA ARG A 40 89.80 -2.24 -38.07
C ARG A 40 88.68 -3.12 -38.61
N ALA A 41 88.93 -3.91 -39.66
CA ALA A 41 87.93 -4.79 -40.24
C ALA A 41 87.43 -5.84 -39.23
N GLN A 42 88.32 -6.44 -38.43
CA GLN A 42 87.95 -7.37 -37.36
C GLN A 42 87.13 -6.70 -36.24
N MET A 43 87.45 -5.44 -35.90
CA MET A 43 86.69 -4.65 -34.93
C MET A 43 85.29 -4.33 -35.45
N GLU A 44 85.19 -3.84 -36.69
CA GLU A 44 83.92 -3.54 -37.37
C GLU A 44 83.05 -4.80 -37.49
N GLU A 45 83.62 -5.94 -37.85
CA GLU A 45 82.91 -7.22 -37.94
C GLU A 45 82.41 -7.71 -36.58
N ARG A 46 83.23 -7.64 -35.53
CA ARG A 46 82.80 -7.96 -34.16
C ARG A 46 81.68 -7.05 -33.67
N TYR A 47 81.73 -5.75 -33.99
CA TYR A 47 80.65 -4.83 -33.62
C TYR A 47 79.37 -5.08 -34.42
N LYS A 48 79.43 -5.40 -35.71
CA LYS A 48 78.25 -5.83 -36.48
C LYS A 48 77.57 -7.03 -35.83
N VAL A 49 78.33 -8.11 -35.57
CA VAL A 49 77.82 -9.32 -34.92
C VAL A 49 77.22 -8.99 -33.55
N LYS A 50 77.88 -8.15 -32.74
CA LYS A 50 77.34 -7.79 -31.41
C LYS A 50 76.07 -6.93 -31.49
N ILE A 51 75.95 -6.04 -32.47
CA ILE A 51 74.72 -5.28 -32.74
C ILE A 51 73.60 -6.24 -33.19
N GLU A 52 73.91 -7.20 -34.05
CA GLU A 52 72.96 -8.20 -34.55
C GLU A 52 72.49 -9.17 -33.44
N GLU A 53 73.38 -9.60 -32.54
CA GLU A 53 73.03 -10.33 -31.31
C GLU A 53 72.06 -9.53 -30.43
N ILE A 54 72.38 -8.28 -30.11
CA ILE A 54 71.52 -7.41 -29.27
C ILE A 54 70.17 -7.15 -29.96
N HIS A 55 70.17 -6.99 -31.28
CA HIS A 55 68.94 -6.83 -32.07
C HIS A 55 68.07 -8.09 -32.01
N ASN A 56 68.68 -9.28 -32.13
CA ASN A 56 67.97 -10.55 -31.99
C ASN A 56 67.46 -10.80 -30.56
N GLU A 57 68.22 -10.46 -29.52
CA GLU A 57 67.76 -10.51 -28.13
C GLU A 57 66.53 -9.59 -27.93
N MET A 58 66.59 -8.35 -28.42
CA MET A 58 65.48 -7.39 -28.36
C MET A 58 64.23 -7.90 -29.10
N ASN A 59 64.41 -8.46 -30.31
CA ASN A 59 63.33 -9.03 -31.12
C ASN A 59 62.68 -10.26 -30.45
N ASN A 60 63.42 -11.01 -29.63
CA ASN A 60 62.89 -12.14 -28.86
C ASN A 60 62.16 -11.71 -27.58
N VAL A 61 62.57 -10.61 -26.94
CA VAL A 61 61.94 -10.09 -25.71
C VAL A 61 60.61 -9.38 -26.01
N ALA A 62 60.52 -8.64 -27.12
CA ALA A 62 59.31 -7.89 -27.50
C ALA A 62 58.00 -8.74 -27.49
N PRO A 63 57.90 -9.90 -28.17
CA PRO A 63 56.68 -10.72 -28.16
C PRO A 63 56.39 -11.36 -26.80
N LEU A 64 57.41 -11.62 -25.97
CA LEU A 64 57.22 -12.10 -24.60
C LEU A 64 56.62 -11.02 -23.70
N GLN A 65 57.05 -9.77 -23.85
CA GLN A 65 56.52 -8.64 -23.10
C GLN A 65 55.08 -8.29 -23.53
N GLU A 66 54.77 -8.36 -24.82
CA GLU A 66 53.39 -8.22 -25.33
C GLU A 66 52.48 -9.33 -24.79
N ARG A 67 52.93 -10.60 -24.84
CA ARG A 67 52.19 -11.75 -24.29
C ARG A 67 51.97 -11.62 -22.77
N MET A 68 52.94 -11.08 -22.03
CA MET A 68 52.80 -10.79 -20.60
C MET A 68 51.79 -9.67 -20.34
N GLY A 69 51.77 -8.63 -21.17
CA GLY A 69 50.75 -7.58 -21.16
C GLY A 69 49.34 -8.11 -21.39
N ALA A 70 49.17 -8.99 -22.38
CA ALA A 70 47.89 -9.67 -22.65
C ALA A 70 47.44 -10.56 -21.49
N LEU A 71 48.35 -11.35 -20.91
CA LEU A 71 48.07 -12.17 -19.71
C LEU A 71 47.62 -11.31 -18.51
N ASN A 72 48.23 -10.15 -18.29
CA ASN A 72 47.85 -9.25 -17.22
C ASN A 72 46.46 -8.63 -17.43
N LYS A 73 46.09 -8.29 -18.68
CA LYS A 73 44.72 -7.83 -19.00
C LYS A 73 43.68 -8.92 -18.69
N ILE A 74 43.88 -10.12 -19.21
CA ILE A 74 42.99 -11.28 -18.97
C ILE A 74 42.87 -11.58 -17.46
N LYS A 75 43.98 -11.48 -16.72
CA LYS A 75 43.98 -11.68 -15.26
C LYS A 75 43.12 -10.63 -14.53
N GLU A 76 43.20 -9.35 -14.93
CA GLU A 76 42.40 -8.30 -14.30
C GLU A 76 40.92 -8.39 -14.71
N GLU A 77 40.62 -8.78 -15.95
CA GLU A 77 39.24 -9.11 -16.42
C GLU A 77 38.63 -10.29 -15.63
N ILE A 78 39.40 -11.36 -15.39
CA ILE A 78 38.97 -12.48 -14.53
C ILE A 78 38.71 -11.99 -13.11
N LYS A 79 39.56 -11.12 -12.56
CA LYS A 79 39.39 -10.57 -11.21
C LYS A 79 38.17 -9.64 -11.11
N MET A 80 37.89 -8.84 -12.14
CA MET A 80 36.67 -8.03 -12.22
C MET A 80 35.42 -8.90 -12.26
N THR A 81 35.35 -9.86 -13.19
CA THR A 81 34.20 -10.78 -13.29
C THR A 81 34.01 -11.63 -12.04
N GLN A 82 35.08 -12.01 -11.34
CA GLN A 82 35.00 -12.64 -10.01
C GLN A 82 34.34 -11.72 -8.98
N ASN A 83 34.72 -10.45 -8.91
CA ASN A 83 34.08 -9.48 -8.01
C ASN A 83 32.58 -9.34 -8.33
N ASP A 84 32.24 -9.16 -9.62
CA ASP A 84 30.85 -9.03 -10.09
C ASP A 84 30.02 -10.27 -9.71
N ILE A 85 30.58 -11.48 -9.85
CA ILE A 85 29.94 -12.73 -9.40
C ILE A 85 29.72 -12.74 -7.88
N THR A 86 30.68 -12.27 -7.07
CA THR A 86 30.49 -12.19 -5.62
C THR A 86 29.41 -11.17 -5.22
N ASP A 87 29.30 -10.06 -5.93
CA ASP A 87 28.29 -9.03 -5.64
C ASP A 87 26.89 -9.45 -6.11
N ALA A 88 26.78 -10.06 -7.29
CA ALA A 88 25.54 -10.71 -7.73
C ALA A 88 25.09 -11.81 -6.74
N SER A 89 26.03 -12.59 -6.19
CA SER A 89 25.74 -13.61 -5.18
C SER A 89 25.23 -13.00 -3.86
N LYS A 90 25.77 -11.85 -3.43
CA LYS A 90 25.28 -11.10 -2.24
C LYS A 90 23.87 -10.54 -2.47
N ILE A 91 23.59 -10.03 -3.66
CA ILE A 91 22.25 -9.52 -4.03
C ILE A 91 21.24 -10.68 -4.01
N LEU A 92 21.55 -11.80 -4.65
CA LEU A 92 20.69 -12.99 -4.69
C LEU A 92 20.41 -13.55 -3.28
N ALA A 93 21.39 -13.50 -2.37
CA ALA A 93 21.19 -13.92 -0.98
C ALA A 93 20.17 -13.04 -0.24
N ARG A 94 20.31 -11.70 -0.35
CA ARG A 94 19.36 -10.74 0.23
C ARG A 94 17.96 -10.89 -0.35
N GLU A 95 17.86 -11.06 -1.67
CA GLU A 95 16.57 -11.23 -2.35
C GLU A 95 15.85 -12.50 -1.88
N LYS A 96 16.57 -13.62 -1.70
CA LYS A 96 16.03 -14.85 -1.10
C LYS A 96 15.53 -14.65 0.34
N GLU A 97 16.24 -13.88 1.17
CA GLU A 97 15.76 -13.55 2.52
C GLU A 97 14.48 -12.70 2.49
N THR A 98 14.42 -11.68 1.61
CA THR A 98 13.20 -10.87 1.46
C THR A 98 12.02 -11.67 0.92
N TYR A 99 12.25 -12.57 -0.04
CA TYR A 99 11.21 -13.46 -0.57
C TYR A 99 10.68 -14.39 0.52
N LYS A 100 11.55 -15.02 1.31
CA LYS A 100 11.15 -15.85 2.45
C LYS A 100 10.33 -15.05 3.47
N GLY A 101 10.80 -13.86 3.87
CA GLY A 101 10.08 -12.99 4.80
C GLY A 101 8.74 -12.46 4.27
N LEU A 102 8.56 -12.41 2.94
CA LEU A 102 7.27 -12.11 2.30
C LEU A 102 6.36 -13.34 2.26
N GLN A 103 6.91 -14.52 2.00
CA GLN A 103 6.19 -15.80 2.03
C GLN A 103 5.65 -16.12 3.43
N ASP A 104 6.45 -15.90 4.48
CA ASP A 104 6.04 -16.09 5.88
C ASP A 104 4.87 -15.14 6.25
N LYS A 105 4.89 -13.90 5.77
CA LYS A 105 3.78 -12.93 5.94
C LYS A 105 2.53 -13.34 5.17
N PHE A 106 2.69 -13.87 3.96
CA PHE A 106 1.57 -14.35 3.14
C PHE A 106 0.86 -15.52 3.82
N LEU A 107 1.61 -16.53 4.29
CA LEU A 107 1.06 -17.68 5.02
C LEU A 107 0.27 -17.22 6.26
N LYS A 108 0.83 -16.31 7.06
CA LYS A 108 0.14 -15.77 8.24
C LYS A 108 -1.15 -15.04 7.86
N MET A 109 -1.15 -14.28 6.76
CA MET A 109 -2.36 -13.59 6.28
C MET A 109 -3.43 -14.58 5.78
N GLU A 110 -3.04 -15.70 5.17
CA GLU A 110 -3.97 -16.78 4.81
C GLU A 110 -4.58 -17.46 6.06
N GLU A 111 -3.78 -17.71 7.10
CA GLU A 111 -4.25 -18.22 8.40
C GLU A 111 -5.24 -17.25 9.06
N ASP A 112 -4.90 -15.96 9.12
CA ASP A 112 -5.79 -14.91 9.66
C ASP A 112 -7.09 -14.81 8.85
N LEU A 113 -7.05 -14.92 7.51
CA LEU A 113 -8.25 -14.93 6.67
C LEU A 113 -9.10 -16.19 6.89
N LYS A 114 -8.48 -17.37 7.05
CA LYS A 114 -9.18 -18.62 7.36
C LYS A 114 -9.88 -18.54 8.72
N TYR A 115 -9.16 -18.10 9.75
CA TYR A 115 -9.71 -17.90 11.10
C TYR A 115 -10.88 -16.91 11.11
N ASN A 116 -10.75 -15.78 10.41
CA ASN A 116 -11.84 -14.82 10.29
C ASN A 116 -13.06 -15.40 9.55
N ARG A 117 -12.87 -16.18 8.48
CA ARG A 117 -13.99 -16.85 7.78
C ARG A 117 -14.69 -17.86 8.67
N GLU A 118 -13.95 -18.68 9.42
CA GLU A 118 -14.51 -19.67 10.34
C GLU A 118 -15.28 -19.01 11.49
N LYS A 119 -14.73 -17.93 12.06
CA LYS A 119 -15.42 -17.11 13.06
C LYS A 119 -16.72 -16.49 12.51
N GLN A 120 -16.69 -15.93 11.30
CA GLN A 120 -17.90 -15.37 10.66
C GLN A 120 -18.93 -16.44 10.34
N PHE A 121 -18.50 -17.63 9.91
CA PHE A 121 -19.39 -18.77 9.72
C PHE A 121 -20.09 -19.17 11.02
N GLY A 122 -19.36 -19.28 12.13
CA GLY A 122 -19.94 -19.58 13.45
C GLY A 122 -20.94 -18.52 13.95
N ILE A 123 -20.66 -17.23 13.71
CA ILE A 123 -21.60 -16.14 14.05
C ILE A 123 -22.86 -16.24 13.17
N ASN A 124 -22.72 -16.46 11.86
CA ASN A 124 -23.85 -16.59 10.95
C ASN A 124 -24.71 -17.83 11.26
N ASP A 125 -24.11 -18.95 11.65
CA ASP A 125 -24.84 -20.15 12.09
C ASP A 125 -25.65 -19.90 13.37
N ALA A 126 -25.09 -19.19 14.36
CA ALA A 126 -25.83 -18.78 15.55
C ALA A 126 -27.00 -17.84 15.21
N VAL A 127 -26.76 -16.78 14.43
CA VAL A 127 -27.80 -15.83 13.99
C VAL A 127 -28.90 -16.52 13.17
N ASN A 128 -28.55 -17.49 12.32
CA ASN A 128 -29.53 -18.27 11.55
C ASN A 128 -30.40 -19.16 12.46
N LYS A 129 -29.84 -19.76 13.52
CA LYS A 129 -30.61 -20.53 14.51
C LYS A 129 -31.58 -19.64 15.28
N ASP A 130 -31.12 -18.47 15.73
CA ASP A 130 -31.98 -17.50 16.43
C ASP A 130 -33.10 -16.98 15.51
N LEU A 131 -32.77 -16.69 14.24
CA LEU A 131 -33.76 -16.29 13.23
C LEU A 131 -34.83 -17.37 13.01
N MET A 132 -34.44 -18.65 12.88
CA MET A 132 -35.38 -19.76 12.76
C MET A 132 -36.25 -19.92 14.01
N ALA A 133 -35.68 -19.75 15.21
CA ALA A 133 -36.43 -19.82 16.47
C ALA A 133 -37.47 -18.69 16.57
N VAL A 134 -37.10 -17.46 16.21
CA VAL A 134 -38.02 -16.30 16.18
C VAL A 134 -39.10 -16.48 15.11
N GLN A 135 -38.76 -16.94 13.90
CA GLN A 135 -39.73 -17.23 12.84
C GLN A 135 -40.76 -18.28 13.26
N ASN A 136 -40.31 -19.37 13.88
CA ASN A 136 -41.20 -20.40 14.43
C ASN A 136 -42.10 -19.82 15.54
N ARG A 137 -41.56 -18.98 16.44
CA ARG A 137 -42.38 -18.33 17.49
C ARG A 137 -43.44 -17.40 16.90
N ILE A 138 -43.12 -16.63 15.85
CA ILE A 138 -44.09 -15.80 15.12
C ILE A 138 -45.17 -16.67 14.47
N GLN A 139 -44.81 -17.79 13.86
CA GLN A 139 -45.76 -18.72 13.25
C GLN A 139 -46.74 -19.30 14.28
N ILE A 140 -46.24 -19.74 15.45
CA ILE A 140 -47.08 -20.23 16.56
C ILE A 140 -48.03 -19.13 17.07
N LEU A 141 -47.54 -17.90 17.25
CA LEU A 141 -48.38 -16.78 17.69
C LEU A 141 -49.44 -16.39 16.66
N SER A 142 -49.12 -16.49 15.36
CA SER A 142 -50.07 -16.22 14.28
C SER A 142 -51.22 -17.25 14.27
N GLN A 143 -50.88 -18.53 14.47
CA GLN A 143 -51.88 -19.62 14.62
C GLN A 143 -52.72 -19.47 15.90
N GLU A 144 -52.18 -18.89 16.97
CA GLU A 144 -52.96 -18.59 18.17
C GLU A 144 -53.98 -17.47 17.90
N ILE A 145 -53.55 -16.40 17.23
CA ILE A 145 -54.43 -15.28 16.86
C ILE A 145 -55.57 -15.76 15.97
N GLU A 146 -55.29 -16.57 14.94
CA GLU A 146 -56.31 -17.15 14.04
C GLU A 146 -57.34 -18.04 14.79
N ARG A 147 -56.88 -18.80 15.80
CA ARG A 147 -57.77 -19.59 16.67
C ARG A 147 -58.63 -18.71 17.60
N ILE A 148 -58.10 -17.61 18.09
CA ILE A 148 -58.87 -16.65 18.91
C ILE A 148 -59.87 -15.88 18.02
N GLU A 149 -59.49 -15.49 16.81
CA GLU A 149 -60.35 -14.78 15.86
C GLU A 149 -61.55 -15.63 15.42
N THR A 150 -61.32 -16.89 15.04
CA THR A 150 -62.40 -17.84 14.70
C THR A 150 -63.34 -18.12 15.87
N SER A 151 -62.81 -18.19 17.10
CA SER A 151 -63.63 -18.28 18.32
C SER A 151 -64.46 -17.01 18.54
N ASN A 152 -63.87 -15.82 18.40
CA ASN A 152 -64.57 -14.55 18.58
C ASN A 152 -65.69 -14.37 17.54
N VAL A 153 -65.44 -14.67 16.26
CA VAL A 153 -66.48 -14.65 15.20
C VAL A 153 -67.65 -15.60 15.54
N THR A 154 -67.37 -16.74 16.15
CA THR A 154 -68.43 -17.68 16.60
C THR A 154 -69.25 -17.08 17.73
N LEU A 155 -68.60 -16.49 18.75
CA LEU A 155 -69.27 -15.82 19.87
C LEU A 155 -70.06 -14.59 19.42
N GLU A 156 -69.56 -13.80 18.46
CA GLU A 156 -70.28 -12.67 17.87
C GLU A 156 -71.56 -13.12 17.15
N GLN A 157 -71.52 -14.26 16.44
CA GLN A 157 -72.70 -14.88 15.84
C GLN A 157 -73.71 -15.34 16.90
N GLU A 158 -73.26 -16.00 17.96
CA GLU A 158 -74.12 -16.38 19.09
C GLU A 158 -74.78 -15.16 19.74
N ILE A 159 -73.99 -14.12 20.06
CA ILE A 159 -74.48 -12.85 20.62
C ILE A 159 -75.50 -12.19 19.67
N ALA A 160 -75.29 -12.22 18.35
CA ALA A 160 -76.24 -11.70 17.38
C ALA A 160 -77.56 -12.50 17.35
N VAL A 161 -77.51 -13.82 17.54
CA VAL A 161 -78.73 -14.66 17.70
C VAL A 161 -79.44 -14.34 19.01
N TYR A 162 -78.73 -14.22 20.14
CA TYR A 162 -79.33 -13.85 21.42
C TYR A 162 -79.96 -12.46 21.39
N ARG A 163 -79.31 -11.46 20.76
CA ARG A 163 -79.87 -10.11 20.55
C ARG A 163 -81.18 -10.16 19.76
N ARG A 164 -81.22 -10.86 18.64
CA ARG A 164 -82.45 -11.02 17.83
C ARG A 164 -83.58 -11.72 18.59
N LEU A 165 -83.26 -12.71 19.43
CA LEU A 165 -84.25 -13.38 20.26
C LEU A 165 -84.87 -12.39 21.26
N ILE A 166 -84.04 -11.61 21.96
CA ILE A 166 -84.47 -10.56 22.89
C ILE A 166 -85.27 -9.47 22.17
N GLU A 167 -84.84 -9.02 20.99
CA GLU A 167 -85.60 -8.08 20.13
C GLU A 167 -86.98 -8.63 19.75
N SER A 168 -87.11 -9.94 19.50
CA SER A 168 -88.41 -10.57 19.22
C SER A 168 -89.33 -10.67 20.45
N GLU A 169 -88.74 -10.66 21.65
CA GLU A 169 -89.43 -10.77 22.93
C GLU A 169 -89.81 -9.39 23.50
N THR A 170 -88.95 -8.37 23.35
CA THR A 170 -89.27 -6.98 23.70
C THR A 170 -90.35 -6.40 22.79
N ASN A 171 -90.41 -6.78 21.52
CA ASN A 171 -91.50 -6.43 20.60
C ASN A 171 -92.89 -7.00 21.02
N ARG A 172 -92.96 -7.88 22.04
CA ARG A 172 -94.23 -8.37 22.61
C ARG A 172 -94.70 -7.58 23.83
N LEU A 173 -93.90 -6.64 24.34
CA LEU A 173 -94.21 -5.79 25.49
C LEU A 173 -94.37 -4.34 25.03
N PRO A 174 -95.36 -3.58 25.54
CA PRO A 174 -95.49 -2.16 25.22
C PRO A 174 -94.28 -1.39 25.77
N PRO A 175 -93.75 -0.40 25.02
CA PRO A 175 -92.50 0.27 25.40
C PRO A 175 -92.66 1.10 26.69
N PRO A 176 -91.69 1.04 27.62
CA PRO A 176 -91.62 1.97 28.74
C PRO A 176 -91.27 3.40 28.25
N PRO A 177 -91.47 4.44 29.09
CA PRO A 177 -91.25 5.83 28.70
C PRO A 177 -89.81 6.12 28.25
N ILE A 178 -89.67 6.98 27.25
CA ILE A 178 -88.40 7.36 26.63
C ILE A 178 -87.63 8.32 27.54
N GLU A 179 -86.41 7.94 27.94
CA GLU A 179 -85.40 8.87 28.44
C GLU A 179 -84.46 9.31 27.30
N PRO A 180 -83.90 10.55 27.35
CA PRO A 180 -83.13 11.13 26.25
C PRO A 180 -81.74 10.47 26.06
N PRO A 181 -81.18 10.52 24.83
CA PRO A 181 -79.96 9.79 24.51
C PRO A 181 -78.71 10.39 25.17
N THR A 182 -78.01 9.59 25.96
CA THR A 182 -76.63 9.86 26.39
C THR A 182 -75.67 9.52 25.25
N PRO A 183 -74.80 10.45 24.79
CA PRO A 183 -73.85 10.14 23.71
C PRO A 183 -72.70 9.28 24.22
N GLU A 184 -72.58 8.06 23.70
CA GLU A 184 -71.36 7.24 23.85
C GLU A 184 -70.19 7.89 23.06
N PRO A 185 -69.00 8.04 23.65
CA PRO A 185 -67.81 8.38 22.89
C PRO A 185 -67.39 7.21 21.99
N LEU A 186 -67.22 7.50 20.71
CA LEU A 186 -66.74 6.58 19.67
C LEU A 186 -65.49 5.80 20.10
N GLN A 187 -65.45 4.50 19.81
CA GLN A 187 -64.19 3.74 19.81
C GLN A 187 -63.25 4.32 18.75
N VAL A 188 -62.18 4.98 19.21
CA VAL A 188 -61.08 5.40 18.35
C VAL A 188 -60.18 4.20 18.07
N ILE A 189 -60.50 3.43 17.02
CA ILE A 189 -59.56 2.47 16.43
C ILE A 189 -58.61 3.26 15.53
N GLY A 190 -57.67 3.97 16.16
CA GLY A 190 -56.57 4.67 15.51
C GLY A 190 -55.27 3.89 15.69
N SER A 191 -54.67 3.42 14.60
CA SER A 191 -53.37 2.74 14.64
C SER A 191 -52.23 3.74 14.88
N GLU A 192 -51.81 3.90 16.13
CA GLU A 192 -50.71 4.80 16.50
C GLU A 192 -49.32 4.24 16.15
N LEU A 193 -48.89 4.50 14.91
CA LEU A 193 -47.49 4.30 14.51
C LEU A 193 -46.61 5.40 15.13
N GLY A 194 -45.52 4.97 15.79
CA GLY A 194 -44.81 5.73 16.82
C GLY A 194 -44.18 7.08 16.43
N ARG A 195 -43.87 7.88 17.45
CA ARG A 195 -43.31 9.24 17.36
C ARG A 195 -41.79 9.23 17.55
N VAL A 196 -41.07 9.98 16.72
CA VAL A 196 -39.63 10.23 16.88
C VAL A 196 -39.40 11.56 17.59
N PHE A 197 -38.62 11.53 18.67
CA PHE A 197 -38.11 12.70 19.37
C PHE A 197 -36.64 12.92 19.00
N ASN A 198 -36.29 14.12 18.54
CA ASN A 198 -34.91 14.50 18.21
C ASN A 198 -34.45 15.65 19.12
N ARG A 199 -33.21 15.59 19.62
CA ARG A 199 -32.56 16.65 20.40
C ARG A 199 -31.17 16.90 19.84
N ILE A 200 -30.91 18.12 19.36
CA ILE A 200 -29.60 18.52 18.81
C ILE A 200 -28.95 19.54 19.74
N ILE A 201 -27.66 19.36 20.01
CA ILE A 201 -26.81 20.26 20.80
C ILE A 201 -25.62 20.66 19.93
N LYS A 202 -25.30 21.96 19.90
CA LYS A 202 -24.21 22.54 19.10
C LYS A 202 -23.27 23.34 20.00
N LYS A 203 -21.97 23.11 19.88
CA LYS A 203 -20.88 23.73 20.66
C LYS A 203 -19.76 24.19 19.72
N GLY A 204 -19.95 25.35 19.11
CA GLY A 204 -19.07 25.89 18.06
C GLY A 204 -19.74 25.85 16.68
N PRO A 205 -18.98 25.89 15.57
CA PRO A 205 -19.54 26.10 14.23
C PRO A 205 -20.22 24.86 13.62
N ILE A 206 -19.72 23.65 13.91
CA ILE A 206 -20.25 22.39 13.36
C ILE A 206 -21.53 21.95 14.09
N SER A 207 -22.52 21.52 13.31
CA SER A 207 -23.75 20.88 13.76
C SER A 207 -23.87 19.46 13.18
N ILE A 208 -24.59 18.58 13.86
CA ILE A 208 -25.14 17.37 13.22
C ILE A 208 -26.48 17.78 12.64
N LYS A 209 -26.59 17.79 11.31
CA LYS A 209 -27.80 18.20 10.59
C LYS A 209 -28.80 17.06 10.48
N GLU A 210 -28.31 15.86 10.21
CA GLU A 210 -29.14 14.66 10.05
C GLU A 210 -28.38 13.41 10.49
N CYS A 211 -29.07 12.49 11.16
CA CYS A 211 -28.65 11.10 11.31
C CYS A 211 -29.78 10.23 10.76
N ALA A 212 -29.53 9.48 9.69
CA ALA A 212 -30.55 8.64 9.08
C ALA A 212 -30.97 7.53 10.06
N PRO A 213 -32.26 7.40 10.45
CA PRO A 213 -32.70 6.35 11.39
C PRO A 213 -32.41 4.93 10.91
N SER A 214 -32.36 4.74 9.58
CA SER A 214 -31.95 3.49 8.92
C SER A 214 -30.45 3.14 9.03
N GLY A 215 -29.64 3.97 9.69
CA GLY A 215 -28.19 3.78 9.83
C GLY A 215 -27.39 4.02 8.53
N LYS A 216 -28.01 4.54 7.46
CA LYS A 216 -27.34 4.70 6.15
C LYS A 216 -26.27 5.78 6.12
N PHE A 217 -26.48 6.92 6.80
CA PHE A 217 -25.54 8.04 6.77
C PHE A 217 -25.72 9.00 7.96
N ILE A 218 -24.70 9.84 8.18
CA ILE A 218 -24.71 11.01 9.07
C ILE A 218 -24.33 12.24 8.23
N ILE A 219 -24.96 13.40 8.48
CA ILE A 219 -24.63 14.69 7.85
C ILE A 219 -24.14 15.66 8.92
N LEU A 220 -22.92 16.16 8.74
CA LEU A 220 -22.38 17.30 9.47
C LEU A 220 -22.54 18.57 8.64
N GLU A 221 -22.89 19.68 9.28
CA GLU A 221 -23.05 20.98 8.65
C GLU A 221 -22.14 22.01 9.32
N ASN A 222 -21.37 22.77 8.54
CA ASN A 222 -20.71 23.97 9.04
C ASN A 222 -21.67 25.15 9.00
N ALA A 223 -22.41 25.33 10.09
CA ALA A 223 -23.30 26.46 10.32
C ALA A 223 -22.56 27.64 11.00
N SER A 224 -21.35 27.93 10.50
CA SER A 224 -20.64 29.21 10.66
C SER A 224 -21.07 30.20 9.57
N THR A 225 -21.10 31.49 9.89
CA THR A 225 -21.43 32.56 8.93
C THR A 225 -20.20 33.07 8.17
N ASP A 226 -19.00 32.95 8.73
CA ASP A 226 -17.80 33.63 8.27
C ASP A 226 -16.59 32.72 8.02
N LYS A 227 -16.56 31.51 8.59
CA LYS A 227 -15.37 30.63 8.60
C LYS A 227 -15.63 29.23 8.05
N ASP A 228 -14.70 28.76 7.23
CA ASP A 228 -14.54 27.35 6.90
C ASP A 228 -13.95 26.61 8.12
N VAL A 229 -14.27 25.33 8.30
CA VAL A 229 -13.86 24.54 9.47
C VAL A 229 -13.17 23.26 9.03
N ASP A 230 -11.92 23.10 9.45
CA ASP A 230 -11.19 21.84 9.31
C ASP A 230 -11.74 20.82 10.33
N VAL A 231 -12.16 19.66 9.81
CA VAL A 231 -12.67 18.52 10.60
C VAL A 231 -11.76 17.29 10.45
N SER A 232 -10.55 17.49 9.93
CA SER A 232 -9.48 16.47 9.90
C SER A 232 -9.32 15.80 11.25
N ASN A 233 -9.27 14.46 11.27
CA ASN A 233 -9.10 13.63 12.46
C ASN A 233 -10.19 13.78 13.55
N TRP A 234 -11.25 14.56 13.32
CA TRP A 234 -12.38 14.65 14.25
C TRP A 234 -13.07 13.30 14.38
N VAL A 235 -13.61 13.02 15.56
CA VAL A 235 -14.17 11.72 15.92
C VAL A 235 -15.69 11.80 16.01
N ILE A 236 -16.39 10.94 15.28
CA ILE A 236 -17.82 10.68 15.47
C ILE A 236 -17.95 9.43 16.33
N ARG A 237 -18.74 9.50 17.40
CA ARG A 237 -19.17 8.34 18.19
C ARG A 237 -20.69 8.22 18.10
N ARG A 238 -21.20 7.03 17.79
CA ARG A 238 -22.64 6.76 17.74
C ARG A 238 -22.99 5.54 18.59
N ARG A 239 -23.84 5.75 19.59
CA ARG A 239 -24.44 4.72 20.45
C ARG A 239 -25.85 4.40 19.96
N VAL A 240 -26.23 3.13 20.00
CA VAL A 240 -27.55 2.63 19.60
C VAL A 240 -28.00 1.59 20.61
N ASP A 241 -29.15 1.81 21.24
CA ASP A 241 -29.79 0.90 22.22
C ASP A 241 -28.85 0.41 23.34
N GLY A 242 -27.97 1.30 23.83
CA GLY A 242 -27.00 0.99 24.89
C GLY A 242 -25.80 0.14 24.47
N ASN A 243 -25.70 -0.28 23.20
CA ASN A 243 -24.56 -1.03 22.68
C ASN A 243 -23.26 -0.19 22.66
N PRO A 244 -22.08 -0.84 22.54
CA PRO A 244 -20.80 -0.13 22.42
C PRO A 244 -20.78 0.89 21.27
N ASP A 245 -20.11 2.03 21.49
CA ASP A 245 -20.07 3.14 20.55
C ASP A 245 -19.42 2.75 19.21
N ILE A 246 -20.13 2.98 18.11
CA ILE A 246 -19.55 2.99 16.76
C ILE A 246 -18.68 4.24 16.65
N GLN A 247 -17.36 4.06 16.56
CA GLN A 247 -16.40 5.16 16.42
C GLN A 247 -15.88 5.28 14.99
N TYR A 248 -15.88 6.51 14.46
CA TYR A 248 -15.30 6.87 13.17
C TYR A 248 -14.37 8.07 13.33
N VAL A 249 -13.22 8.04 12.65
CA VAL A 249 -12.27 9.15 12.58
C VAL A 249 -12.37 9.72 11.17
N ILE A 250 -12.67 11.01 11.06
CA ILE A 250 -12.76 11.71 9.78
C ILE A 250 -11.34 11.79 9.16
N PRO A 251 -11.15 11.38 7.89
CA PRO A 251 -9.85 11.44 7.22
C PRO A 251 -9.20 12.83 7.25
N TYR A 252 -7.87 12.85 7.32
CA TYR A 252 -7.07 14.07 7.25
C TYR A 252 -7.26 14.82 5.92
N GLY A 253 -7.28 16.15 5.97
CA GLY A 253 -7.45 17.04 4.82
C GLY A 253 -8.91 17.43 4.50
N LEU A 254 -9.86 17.15 5.40
CA LEU A 254 -11.28 17.43 5.18
C LEU A 254 -11.74 18.73 5.85
N THR A 255 -11.99 19.75 5.04
CA THR A 255 -12.54 21.04 5.48
C THR A 255 -13.98 21.23 5.00
N ILE A 256 -14.91 21.47 5.94
CA ILE A 256 -16.29 21.82 5.64
C ILE A 256 -16.38 23.34 5.46
N LYS A 257 -16.65 23.78 4.23
CA LYS A 257 -16.81 25.22 3.93
C LYS A 257 -18.04 25.83 4.61
N ARG A 258 -18.05 27.14 4.84
CA ARG A 258 -19.19 27.85 5.45
C ARG A 258 -20.51 27.55 4.73
N GLY A 259 -21.56 27.22 5.48
CA GLY A 259 -22.87 26.85 4.92
C GLY A 259 -22.82 25.64 3.97
N LYS A 260 -21.86 24.72 4.17
CA LYS A 260 -21.76 23.44 3.46
C LYS A 260 -21.79 22.27 4.43
N GLU A 261 -21.98 21.11 3.84
CA GLU A 261 -22.21 19.85 4.53
C GLU A 261 -21.17 18.81 4.13
N LEU A 262 -20.87 17.91 5.08
CA LEU A 262 -20.14 16.67 4.87
C LEU A 262 -21.08 15.51 5.21
N LYS A 263 -21.37 14.67 4.21
CA LYS A 263 -22.21 13.48 4.36
C LYS A 263 -21.36 12.22 4.38
N ILE A 264 -21.58 11.38 5.37
CA ILE A 264 -20.73 10.25 5.72
C ILE A 264 -21.60 8.99 5.68
N TYR A 265 -21.48 8.23 4.59
CA TYR A 265 -22.24 7.01 4.35
C TYR A 265 -21.60 5.81 5.07
N ALA A 266 -22.41 4.83 5.46
CA ALA A 266 -21.92 3.49 5.78
C ALA A 266 -21.68 2.68 4.48
N ARG A 267 -20.86 1.62 4.54
CA ARG A 267 -20.43 0.83 3.37
C ARG A 267 -21.60 0.35 2.49
N ASN A 268 -22.65 -0.20 3.10
CA ASN A 268 -23.79 -0.78 2.37
C ASN A 268 -24.90 0.24 2.02
N ALA A 269 -24.68 1.53 2.24
CA ALA A 269 -25.67 2.57 1.94
C ALA A 269 -25.76 2.98 0.46
N GLN A 270 -24.96 2.37 -0.43
CA GLN A 270 -24.84 2.71 -1.86
C GLN A 270 -24.53 4.20 -2.13
N GLY A 271 -23.77 4.84 -1.22
CA GLY A 271 -23.32 6.21 -1.38
C GLY A 271 -22.18 6.33 -2.41
N TYR A 272 -22.11 7.47 -3.09
CA TYR A 272 -20.97 7.83 -3.96
C TYR A 272 -19.89 8.55 -3.14
N GLN A 273 -18.61 8.25 -3.36
CA GLN A 273 -17.52 9.05 -2.79
C GLN A 273 -17.30 10.30 -3.65
N ARG A 274 -17.47 11.48 -3.04
CA ARG A 274 -17.16 12.79 -3.63
C ARG A 274 -16.52 13.71 -2.58
N PRO A 275 -15.28 13.46 -2.14
CA PRO A 275 -14.59 14.34 -1.19
C PRO A 275 -14.49 15.78 -1.74
N PRO A 276 -14.60 16.82 -0.90
CA PRO A 276 -14.76 16.79 0.55
C PRO A 276 -16.23 16.72 1.03
N TYR A 277 -17.21 16.56 0.14
CA TYR A 277 -18.64 16.67 0.47
C TYR A 277 -19.29 15.35 0.85
N GLU A 278 -18.86 14.25 0.24
CA GLU A 278 -19.39 12.91 0.49
C GLU A 278 -18.24 11.90 0.64
N ILE A 279 -18.24 11.18 1.76
CA ILE A 279 -17.25 10.13 2.06
C ILE A 279 -17.97 8.87 2.58
N ILE A 280 -17.27 7.73 2.58
CA ILE A 280 -17.78 6.47 3.12
C ILE A 280 -16.94 6.06 4.32
N ASN A 281 -17.59 5.68 5.42
CA ASN A 281 -16.99 4.88 6.47
C ASN A 281 -16.95 3.42 5.99
N ASP A 282 -15.82 3.05 5.40
CA ASP A 282 -15.57 1.73 4.80
C ASP A 282 -15.39 0.61 5.84
N LYS A 283 -15.40 0.92 7.14
CA LYS A 283 -15.22 -0.04 8.25
C LYS A 283 -16.53 -0.62 8.77
N ILE A 284 -17.67 0.02 8.51
CA ILE A 284 -18.99 -0.41 9.01
C ILE A 284 -20.00 -0.56 7.87
N ASP A 285 -20.85 -1.58 7.97
CA ASP A 285 -21.94 -1.79 7.00
C ASP A 285 -23.15 -0.88 7.26
N SER A 286 -23.33 -0.44 8.51
CA SER A 286 -24.38 0.50 8.94
C SER A 286 -23.92 1.32 10.15
N TRP A 287 -24.40 2.56 10.29
CA TRP A 287 -24.30 3.38 11.50
C TRP A 287 -25.23 2.92 12.64
N GLY A 288 -25.95 1.82 12.46
CA GLY A 288 -26.88 1.26 13.44
C GLY A 288 -28.25 1.94 13.41
N MET A 289 -29.27 1.11 13.59
CA MET A 289 -30.69 1.45 13.65
C MET A 289 -31.21 0.90 14.98
N GLY A 290 -32.03 1.68 15.70
CA GLY A 290 -32.50 1.33 17.03
C GLY A 290 -33.59 2.27 17.54
N ILE A 291 -33.95 2.11 18.81
CA ILE A 291 -35.00 2.88 19.48
C ILE A 291 -34.42 4.13 20.16
N ASP A 292 -33.26 4.02 20.82
CA ASP A 292 -32.55 5.11 21.47
C ASP A 292 -31.14 5.25 20.87
N MET A 293 -30.89 6.38 20.19
CA MET A 293 -29.67 6.59 19.40
C MET A 293 -29.03 7.93 19.77
N GLU A 294 -27.76 7.91 20.15
CA GLU A 294 -26.99 9.12 20.46
C GLU A 294 -25.79 9.22 19.53
N THR A 295 -25.64 10.35 18.83
CA THR A 295 -24.49 10.62 17.95
C THR A 295 -23.77 11.87 18.46
N LYS A 296 -22.46 11.78 18.68
CA LYS A 296 -21.60 12.87 19.18
C LYS A 296 -20.39 13.08 18.27
N VAL A 297 -19.97 14.33 18.13
CA VAL A 297 -18.80 14.76 17.34
C VAL A 297 -17.79 15.43 18.26
N TYR A 298 -16.53 15.01 18.18
CA TYR A 298 -15.42 15.51 18.97
C TYR A 298 -14.31 16.05 18.05
N ASN A 299 -13.64 17.14 18.44
CA ASN A 299 -12.44 17.61 17.74
C ASN A 299 -11.19 16.78 18.12
N GLU A 300 -10.04 17.13 17.54
CA GLU A 300 -8.74 16.50 17.85
C GLU A 300 -8.36 16.60 19.34
N GLN A 301 -8.84 17.62 20.04
CA GLN A 301 -8.66 17.81 21.49
C GLN A 301 -9.65 16.99 22.34
N ASN A 302 -10.45 16.11 21.73
CA ASN A 302 -11.50 15.29 22.37
C ASN A 302 -12.59 16.12 23.09
N GLU A 303 -12.79 17.38 22.69
CA GLU A 303 -13.90 18.23 23.13
C GLU A 303 -15.14 17.98 22.27
N GLU A 304 -16.29 17.77 22.90
CA GLU A 304 -17.57 17.59 22.20
C GLU A 304 -18.01 18.91 21.51
N LYS A 305 -18.18 18.88 20.18
CA LYS A 305 -18.61 20.02 19.35
C LYS A 305 -20.07 19.93 18.90
N ALA A 306 -20.63 18.73 18.80
CA ALA A 306 -22.05 18.54 18.52
C ALA A 306 -22.57 17.21 19.09
N ALA A 307 -23.86 17.16 19.41
CA ALA A 307 -24.57 15.95 19.79
C ALA A 307 -25.97 15.92 19.17
N HIS A 308 -26.47 14.72 18.84
CA HIS A 308 -27.79 14.48 18.30
C HIS A 308 -28.35 13.18 18.91
N SER A 309 -29.37 13.32 19.75
CA SER A 309 -30.11 12.20 20.34
C SER A 309 -31.42 12.00 19.58
N GLN A 310 -31.76 10.76 19.25
CA GLN A 310 -32.96 10.36 18.53
C GLN A 310 -33.63 9.23 19.31
N LYS A 311 -34.88 9.41 19.73
CA LYS A 311 -35.63 8.40 20.48
C LYS A 311 -36.99 8.12 19.84
N LEU A 312 -37.26 6.86 19.53
CA LEU A 312 -38.53 6.39 19.00
C LEU A 312 -39.43 5.91 20.15
N VAL A 313 -40.71 6.29 20.13
CA VAL A 313 -41.70 5.94 21.17
C VAL A 313 -42.96 5.42 20.47
N PHE A 314 -43.50 4.29 20.93
CA PHE A 314 -44.69 3.65 20.36
C PHE A 314 -45.86 3.68 21.35
N GLY A 315 -47.08 3.92 20.87
CA GLY A 315 -48.32 3.82 21.65
C GLY A 315 -48.91 5.13 22.20
N PRO A 316 -50.12 5.07 22.80
CA PRO A 316 -50.99 6.21 23.10
C PRO A 316 -50.51 7.21 24.16
N ASP A 317 -49.45 6.88 24.93
CA ASP A 317 -48.87 7.79 25.93
C ASP A 317 -47.97 8.89 25.32
N THR A 318 -48.26 9.36 24.10
CA THR A 318 -47.57 10.51 23.47
C THR A 318 -47.85 11.87 24.14
N SER A 319 -48.58 11.86 25.27
CA SER A 319 -49.08 13.03 26.01
C SER A 319 -48.46 13.24 27.40
N ARG A 320 -47.59 12.36 27.89
CA ARG A 320 -46.97 12.49 29.23
C ARG A 320 -45.46 12.72 29.16
N ASP A 321 -44.99 13.42 30.20
CA ASP A 321 -43.59 13.71 30.53
C ASP A 321 -42.84 14.65 29.58
N LEU A 322 -43.25 15.92 29.61
CA LEU A 322 -42.36 17.07 29.46
C LEU A 322 -42.38 17.91 30.75
N SER A 323 -41.45 17.61 31.66
CA SER A 323 -41.06 18.44 32.81
C SER A 323 -39.56 18.37 33.00
#